data_AF-A0A3D3HEQ7-F1
#
_entry.id   AF-A0A3D3HEQ7-F1
#
_cell.length_a   1.000
_cell.length_b   1.000
_cell.length_c   1.000
_cell.angle_alpha   90.00
_cell.angle_beta   90.00
_cell.angle_gamma   90.00
#
_symmetry.space_group_name_H-M   'P 1'
#
loop_
_entity.id
_entity.type
_entity.pdbx_description
1 polymer ?
#
loop_
_entity_poly.entity_id
_entity_poly.type
_entity_poly.pdbx_seq_one_letter_code
_entity_poly.pdbx_strand_id
1 'polypeptide(L)' 'KGDETKASSVYNGLEPLRGEDIADVIHYCSSLPDHVCINDLVITPKAQANATNTFRKNR' A
#
# COMPACT_ATOMS: atom_id res chain seq x y z
N LYS A 1 -22.71 -6.96 6.49
CA LYS A 1 -22.58 -5.83 5.54
C LYS A 1 -21.78 -4.76 6.25
N GLY A 2 -20.63 -4.36 5.72
CA GLY A 2 -19.64 -3.54 6.46
C GLY A 2 -20.17 -2.15 6.80
N ASP A 3 -19.76 -1.64 7.96
CA ASP A 3 -20.01 -0.24 8.36
C ASP A 3 -19.06 0.66 7.57
N GLU A 4 -19.57 1.24 6.48
CA GLU A 4 -18.85 2.11 5.55
C GLU A 4 -18.23 3.32 6.28
N THR A 5 -18.94 3.86 7.28
CA THR A 5 -18.48 4.96 8.14
C THR A 5 -17.21 4.58 8.90
N LYS A 6 -17.20 3.38 9.49
CA LYS A 6 -16.04 2.86 10.21
C LYS A 6 -14.87 2.62 9.26
N ALA A 7 -15.12 2.10 8.07
CA ALA A 7 -14.09 1.88 7.05
C ALA A 7 -13.43 3.19 6.59
N SER A 8 -14.21 4.24 6.30
CA SER A 8 -13.67 5.56 5.93
C SER A 8 -12.81 6.17 7.03
N SER A 9 -13.17 5.99 8.30
CA SER A 9 -12.43 6.54 9.43
C SER A 9 -10.99 6.00 9.57
N VAL A 10 -10.72 4.79 9.05
CA VAL A 10 -9.41 4.13 9.16
C VAL A 10 -8.33 4.92 8.42
N TYR A 11 -8.68 5.56 7.31
CA TYR A 11 -7.76 6.27 6.42
C TYR A 11 -7.67 7.78 6.73
N ASN A 12 -8.42 8.28 7.70
CA ASN A 12 -8.38 9.70 8.06
C ASN A 12 -6.96 10.15 8.44
N GLY A 13 -6.46 11.17 7.75
CA GLY A 13 -5.12 11.73 7.96
C GLY A 13 -3.98 10.89 7.37
N LEU A 14 -4.30 9.86 6.57
CA LEU A 14 -3.34 9.00 5.89
C LEU A 14 -3.51 9.13 4.37
N GLU A 15 -2.42 9.18 3.62
CA GLU A 15 -2.44 8.92 2.17
C GLU A 15 -2.11 7.43 1.98
N PRO A 16 -3.11 6.55 1.73
CA PRO A 16 -2.87 5.13 1.55
C PRO A 16 -2.37 4.83 0.13
N LEU A 17 -1.87 3.60 -0.08
CA LEU A 17 -1.76 3.05 -1.42
C LEU A 17 -3.15 2.88 -2.02
N ARG A 18 -3.25 3.12 -3.32
CA ARG A 18 -4.44 2.93 -4.14
C ARG A 18 -4.29 1.68 -5.00
N GLY A 19 -5.37 1.28 -5.65
CA GLY A 19 -5.36 0.10 -6.51
C GLY A 19 -4.38 0.23 -7.68
N GLU A 20 -4.25 1.45 -8.19
CA GLU A 20 -3.34 1.81 -9.29
C GLU A 20 -1.88 1.60 -8.90
N ASP A 21 -1.49 1.98 -7.67
CA ASP A 21 -0.12 1.80 -7.18
C ASP A 21 0.28 0.31 -7.15
N ILE A 22 -0.65 -0.57 -6.77
CA ILE A 22 -0.41 -2.02 -6.73
C ILE A 22 -0.36 -2.60 -8.15
N ALA A 23 -1.23 -2.13 -9.06
CA ALA A 23 -1.23 -2.57 -10.45
C ALA A 23 0.10 -2.24 -11.15
N ASP A 24 0.63 -1.04 -10.93
CA ASP A 24 1.92 -0.61 -11.49
C ASP A 24 3.09 -1.46 -10.96
N VAL A 25 3.08 -1.81 -9.68
CA VAL A 25 4.11 -2.67 -9.07
C VAL A 25 4.02 -4.10 -9.63
N ILE A 26 2.81 -4.64 -9.80
CA ILE A 26 2.62 -5.96 -10.43
C ILE A 26 3.16 -5.93 -11.87
N HIS A 27 2.82 -4.88 -12.62
CA HIS A 27 3.31 -4.72 -13.98
C HIS A 27 4.85 -4.68 -14.02
N TYR A 28 5.47 -3.89 -13.15
CA TYR A 28 6.92 -3.84 -13.01
C TYR A 28 7.51 -5.23 -12.76
N CYS A 29 7.04 -5.95 -11.75
CA CYS A 29 7.52 -7.30 -11.43
C CYS A 29 7.39 -8.27 -12.62
N SER A 30 6.33 -8.14 -13.42
CA SER A 30 6.11 -8.97 -14.62
C SER A 30 6.96 -8.58 -15.84
N SER A 31 7.50 -7.35 -15.87
CA SER A 31 8.23 -6.79 -17.00
C SER A 31 9.75 -6.92 -16.91
N LEU A 32 10.26 -7.55 -15.85
CA LEU A 32 11.68 -7.70 -15.62
C LEU A 32 12.33 -8.68 -16.61
N PRO A 33 13.64 -8.56 -16.89
CA PRO A 33 14.36 -9.52 -17.73
C PRO A 33 14.28 -10.95 -17.17
N ASP A 34 14.31 -11.96 -18.06
CA ASP A 34 14.15 -13.39 -17.72
C ASP A 34 15.04 -13.93 -16.59
N HIS A 35 16.20 -13.31 -16.35
CA HIS A 35 17.14 -13.73 -15.30
C HIS A 35 16.88 -13.08 -13.93
N VAL A 36 15.85 -12.24 -13.82
CA VAL A 36 15.50 -11.52 -12.60
C VAL A 36 14.25 -12.14 -11.98
N CYS A 37 14.33 -12.46 -10.69
CA CYS A 37 13.20 -12.96 -9.92
C CYS A 37 13.07 -12.16 -8.63
N ILE A 38 11.88 -11.60 -8.38
CA ILE A 38 11.51 -11.00 -7.10
C ILE A 38 10.70 -12.05 -6.34
N ASN A 39 11.33 -12.69 -5.34
CA ASN A 39 10.68 -13.74 -4.55
C ASN A 39 9.64 -13.19 -3.57
N ASP A 40 9.90 -12.00 -3.01
CA ASP A 40 9.02 -11.34 -2.04
C ASP A 40 9.14 -9.82 -2.19
N LEU A 41 8.02 -9.12 -2.02
CA LEU A 41 7.91 -7.67 -2.07
C LEU A 41 6.89 -7.19 -1.05
N VAL A 42 7.36 -6.39 -0.09
CA VAL A 42 6.51 -5.70 0.88
C VAL A 42 6.48 -4.23 0.52
N ILE A 43 5.28 -3.70 0.26
CA ILE A 43 5.05 -2.29 -0.06
C ILE A 43 4.08 -1.67 0.94
N THR A 44 4.40 -0.46 1.37
CA THR A 44 3.58 0.36 2.27
C THR A 44 3.51 1.80 1.74
N PRO A 45 2.47 2.57 2.09
CA PRO A 45 2.49 4.01 1.81
C PRO A 45 3.64 4.66 2.59
N LYS A 46 4.20 5.77 2.09
CA LYS A 46 5.31 6.49 2.72
C LYS A 46 5.09 6.81 4.21
N ALA A 47 3.83 7.06 4.58
CA ALA A 47 3.43 7.36 5.94
C ALA A 47 3.42 6.13 6.87
N GLN A 48 3.62 4.92 6.37
CA GLN A 48 3.60 3.67 7.12
C GLN A 48 4.97 2.97 7.01
N ALA A 49 5.67 2.87 8.14
CA ALA A 49 6.97 2.21 8.19
C ALA A 49 6.85 0.68 8.31
N ASN A 50 5.79 0.18 8.97
CA ASN A 50 5.49 -1.25 9.11
C ASN A 50 4.03 -1.45 9.55
N ALA A 51 3.66 -2.67 9.92
CA ALA A 51 2.30 -3.03 10.32
C ALA A 51 1.75 -2.24 11.53
N THR A 52 2.61 -1.74 12.42
CA THR A 52 2.20 -1.06 13.66
C THR A 52 2.58 0.42 13.72
N ASN A 53 3.49 0.87 12.87
CA ASN A 53 3.99 2.24 12.85
C ASN A 53 3.47 3.00 11.62
N THR A 54 2.56 3.94 11.86
CA THR A 54 1.95 4.79 10.83
C THR A 54 1.81 6.22 11.32
N PHE A 55 2.32 7.17 10.54
CA PHE A 55 2.14 8.59 10.73
C PHE A 55 0.81 9.06 10.12
N ARG A 56 0.05 9.86 10.86
CA ARG A 56 -1.19 10.48 10.39
C ARG A 56 -1.09 11.98 10.59
N LYS A 57 -1.39 12.77 9.56
CA LYS A 57 -1.25 14.24 9.58
C LYS A 57 -2.12 14.94 10.64
N ASN A 58 -3.18 14.28 11.11
CA ASN A 58 -4.17 14.85 12.03
C ASN A 58 -3.99 14.34 13.47
N ARG A 59 -2.83 13.80 13.83
CA ARG A 59 -2.54 13.24 15.14
C ARG A 59 -1.62 14.14 15.95
#